data_AF-A0A955XZN4-F1
#
_entry.id   AF-A0A955XZN4-F1
#
_cell.length_a   1.000
_cell.length_b   1.000
_cell.length_c   1.000
_cell.angle_alpha   90.00
_cell.angle_beta   90.00
_cell.angle_gamma   90.00
#
_symmetry.space_group_name_H-M   'P 1'
#
loop_
_entity.id
_entity.type
_entity.pdbx_description
1 polymer ?
#
loop_
_entity_poly.entity_id
_entity_poly.type
_entity_poly.pdbx_seq_one_letter_code
_entity_poly.pdbx_strand_id
1 'polypeptide(L)'
;FDALSERALAAGRALGLPKVLLDREALEELVPRKLRSGAIRPAATRLAALGVQRTIRKYGANRVPAREHQRVLREALAEIRATLKPTADGPATLLGTFSYADITASQVIQFIAPKNRGAFRIGAASMRVYQNDELAEEFTDVIDWCDQLYERYRDGAA
;
A
#
# COMPACT_ATOMS: atom_id res chain seq x y z
N PHE A 1 -4.27 -4.35 16.42
CA PHE A 1 -4.22 -4.18 14.96
C PHE A 1 -3.76 -2.80 14.52
N ASP A 2 -4.15 -1.71 15.20
CA ASP A 2 -3.63 -0.36 14.89
C ASP A 2 -2.08 -0.30 14.82
N ALA A 3 -1.38 -0.70 15.88
CA ALA A 3 0.09 -0.71 15.91
C ALA A 3 0.73 -1.66 14.86
N LEU A 4 0.06 -2.78 14.53
CA LEU A 4 0.51 -3.71 13.48
C LEU A 4 0.44 -3.03 12.11
N SER A 5 -0.73 -2.49 11.78
CA SER A 5 -0.99 -1.81 10.52
C SER A 5 -0.10 -0.58 10.36
N GLU A 6 0.04 0.27 11.38
CA GLU A 6 0.91 1.45 11.31
C GLU A 6 2.38 1.09 11.05
N ARG A 7 2.89 0.04 11.71
CA ARG A 7 4.25 -0.46 11.49
C ARG A 7 4.42 -0.99 10.05
N ALA A 8 3.46 -1.76 9.56
CA ALA A 8 3.47 -2.28 8.19
C ALA A 8 3.35 -1.17 7.14
N LEU A 9 2.44 -0.22 7.32
CA LEU A 9 2.23 0.92 6.42
C LEU A 9 3.46 1.84 6.40
N ALA A 10 4.12 2.03 7.54
CA ALA A 10 5.39 2.76 7.60
C ALA A 10 6.49 2.06 6.80
N ALA A 11 6.63 0.74 6.94
CA ALA A 11 7.58 -0.05 6.16
C ALA A 11 7.27 -0.02 4.65
N GLY A 12 6.00 -0.20 4.27
CA GLY A 12 5.56 -0.14 2.87
C GLY A 12 5.85 1.22 2.22
N ARG A 13 5.55 2.33 2.92
CA ARG A 13 5.92 3.69 2.48
C ARG A 13 7.44 3.83 2.32
N ALA A 14 8.22 3.28 3.25
CA ALA A 14 9.67 3.38 3.20
C ALA A 14 10.29 2.62 2.02
N LEU A 15 9.66 1.54 1.57
CA LEU A 15 10.08 0.77 0.39
C LEU A 15 9.65 1.44 -0.92
N GLY A 16 8.43 1.98 -0.99
CA GLY A 16 7.86 2.51 -2.23
C GLY A 16 8.26 3.96 -2.55
N LEU A 17 8.32 4.86 -1.56
CA LEU A 17 8.59 6.28 -1.80
C LEU A 17 9.96 6.56 -2.43
N PRO A 18 11.06 5.85 -2.08
CA PRO A 18 12.32 6.00 -2.80
C PRO A 18 12.21 5.61 -4.27
N LYS A 19 11.45 4.55 -4.60
CA LYS A 19 11.22 4.12 -5.98
C LYS A 19 10.43 5.18 -6.77
N VAL A 20 9.46 5.85 -6.14
CA VAL A 20 8.76 7.00 -6.74
C VAL A 20 9.75 8.09 -7.16
N LEU A 21 10.74 8.44 -6.33
CA LEU A 21 11.72 9.47 -6.68
C LEU A 21 12.60 9.11 -7.89
N LEU A 22 12.79 7.81 -8.12
CA LEU A 22 13.57 7.29 -9.25
C LEU A 22 12.73 7.10 -10.52
N ASP A 23 11.40 7.09 -10.39
CA ASP A 23 10.46 6.87 -11.49
C ASP A 23 9.75 8.18 -11.87
N ARG A 24 10.15 8.73 -13.03
CA ARG A 24 9.59 9.99 -13.53
C ARG A 24 8.08 9.91 -13.80
N GLU A 25 7.61 8.78 -14.32
CA GLU A 25 6.20 8.58 -14.63
C GLU A 25 5.38 8.57 -13.34
N ALA A 26 5.87 7.88 -12.30
CA ALA A 26 5.25 7.87 -10.98
C ALA A 26 5.19 9.27 -10.35
N LEU A 27 6.25 10.08 -10.46
CA LEU A 27 6.23 11.48 -9.99
C LEU A 27 5.20 12.34 -10.73
N GLU A 28 5.03 12.13 -12.03
CA GLU A 28 4.06 12.87 -12.83
C GLU A 28 2.61 12.47 -12.49
N GLU A 29 2.36 11.22 -12.09
CA GLU A 29 1.06 10.79 -11.59
C GLU A 29 0.67 11.47 -10.27
N LEU A 30 1.63 11.92 -9.45
CA LEU A 30 1.36 12.71 -8.24
C LEU A 30 0.95 14.16 -8.55
N VAL A 31 1.29 14.66 -9.74
CA VAL A 31 0.94 16.02 -10.16
C VAL A 31 -0.55 16.06 -10.54
N PRO A 32 -1.34 17.08 -10.14
CA PRO A 32 -2.72 17.22 -10.61
C PRO A 32 -2.82 17.29 -12.14
N ARG A 33 -3.81 16.63 -12.75
CA ARG A 33 -3.95 16.51 -14.23
C ARG A 33 -3.82 17.84 -14.98
N LYS A 34 -4.36 18.93 -14.43
CA LYS A 34 -4.29 20.29 -15.02
C LYS A 34 -2.86 20.86 -15.11
N LEU A 35 -1.93 20.34 -14.33
CA LEU A 35 -0.53 20.79 -14.27
C LEU A 35 0.44 19.81 -14.97
N ARG A 36 -0.09 18.72 -15.57
CA ARG A 36 0.72 17.71 -16.27
C ARG A 36 1.05 18.08 -17.72
N SER A 37 0.60 19.23 -18.23
CA SER A 37 0.81 19.66 -19.61
C SER A 37 1.50 21.03 -19.69
N GLY A 38 2.09 21.30 -20.85
CA GLY A 38 2.72 22.58 -21.16
C GLY A 38 4.01 22.85 -20.38
N ALA A 39 4.40 24.12 -20.36
CA ALA A 39 5.70 24.58 -19.85
C ALA A 39 5.87 24.43 -18.33
N ILE A 40 4.77 24.34 -17.56
CA ILE A 40 4.82 24.23 -16.09
C ILE A 40 5.16 22.81 -15.61
N ARG A 41 4.98 21.79 -16.47
CA ARG A 41 5.14 20.37 -16.13
C ARG A 41 6.46 20.08 -15.41
N PRO A 42 7.65 20.51 -15.87
CA PRO A 42 8.91 20.20 -15.19
C PRO A 42 9.00 20.78 -13.77
N ALA A 43 8.46 21.98 -13.56
CA ALA A 43 8.42 22.61 -12.23
C ALA A 43 7.45 21.87 -11.30
N ALA A 44 6.28 21.48 -11.81
CA ALA A 44 5.29 20.71 -11.07
C ALA A 44 5.83 19.33 -10.64
N THR A 45 6.53 18.62 -11.52
CA THR A 45 7.18 17.33 -11.20
C THR A 45 8.27 17.48 -10.14
N ARG A 46 9.07 18.56 -10.18
CA ARG A 46 10.06 18.84 -9.12
C ARG A 46 9.39 19.12 -7.77
N LEU A 47 8.27 19.84 -7.76
CA LEU A 47 7.50 20.07 -6.54
C LEU A 47 6.96 18.75 -5.96
N ALA A 48 6.48 17.84 -6.82
CA ALA A 48 6.07 16.50 -6.40
C ALA A 48 7.24 15.73 -5.75
N ALA A 49 8.43 15.78 -6.34
CA ALA A 49 9.63 15.14 -5.78
C ALA A 49 9.99 15.71 -4.40
N LEU A 50 9.91 17.04 -4.20
CA LEU A 50 10.11 17.66 -2.89
C LEU A 50 9.08 17.17 -1.86
N GLY A 51 7.82 17.01 -2.28
CA GLY A 51 6.76 16.42 -1.46
C GLY A 51 7.10 15.01 -1.01
N VAL A 52 7.52 14.14 -1.93
CA VAL A 52 7.94 12.76 -1.64
C VAL A 52 9.15 12.74 -0.70
N GLN A 53 10.18 13.56 -0.94
CA GLN A 53 11.35 13.67 -0.05
C GLN A 53 10.97 14.14 1.36
N ARG A 54 10.00 15.05 1.49
CA ARG A 54 9.47 15.47 2.80
C ARG A 54 8.75 14.31 3.49
N THR A 55 7.95 13.54 2.75
CA THR A 55 7.25 12.36 3.28
C THR A 55 8.23 11.30 3.77
N ILE A 56 9.27 10.99 2.99
CA ILE A 56 10.35 10.06 3.40
C ILE A 56 10.96 10.50 4.74
N ARG A 57 11.32 11.78 4.86
CA ARG A 57 11.89 12.33 6.10
C ARG A 57 10.91 12.31 7.27
N LYS A 58 9.63 12.65 7.04
CA LYS A 58 8.58 12.68 8.07
C LYS A 58 8.39 11.29 8.69
N TYR A 59 8.39 10.24 7.88
CA TYR A 59 8.18 8.87 8.35
C TYR A 59 9.47 8.10 8.65
N GLY A 60 10.64 8.76 8.59
CA GLY A 60 11.92 8.15 8.92
C GLY A 60 12.37 7.04 7.96
N ALA A 61 11.77 6.97 6.77
CA ALA A 61 12.07 5.95 5.75
C ALA A 61 13.54 5.96 5.26
N ASN A 62 14.26 7.05 5.52
CA ASN A 62 15.67 7.20 5.19
C ASN A 62 16.62 6.88 6.35
N ARG A 63 16.09 6.51 7.53
CA ARG A 63 16.89 6.26 8.74
C ARG A 63 17.31 4.81 8.91
N VAL A 64 16.63 3.91 8.20
CA VAL A 64 16.75 2.47 8.35
C VAL A 64 16.97 1.86 6.96
N PRO A 65 17.81 0.82 6.81
CA PRO A 65 18.03 0.18 5.51
C PRO A 65 16.76 -0.45 4.93
N ALA A 66 16.61 -0.44 3.60
CA ALA A 66 15.45 -1.03 2.92
C ALA A 66 15.19 -2.50 3.31
N ARG A 67 16.26 -3.31 3.47
CA ARG A 67 16.15 -4.71 3.92
C ARG A 67 15.40 -4.88 5.25
N GLU A 68 15.55 -3.91 6.15
CA GLU A 68 14.90 -3.95 7.47
C GLU A 68 13.42 -3.59 7.34
N HIS A 69 13.07 -2.63 6.48
CA HIS A 69 11.67 -2.37 6.14
C HIS A 69 11.01 -3.56 5.45
N GLN A 70 11.72 -4.27 4.57
CA GLN A 70 11.20 -5.49 3.95
C GLN A 70 10.95 -6.60 4.98
N ARG A 71 11.88 -6.79 5.92
CA ARG A 71 11.70 -7.72 7.05
C ARG A 71 10.47 -7.37 7.88
N VAL A 72 10.32 -6.10 8.28
CA VAL A 72 9.17 -5.61 9.06
C VAL A 72 7.84 -5.82 8.32
N LEU A 73 7.81 -5.56 7.02
CA LEU A 73 6.60 -5.75 6.21
C LEU A 73 6.24 -7.25 6.09
N ARG A 74 7.23 -8.11 5.84
CA ARG A 74 7.05 -9.58 5.80
C ARG A 74 6.52 -10.11 7.13
N GLU A 75 7.11 -9.70 8.25
CA GLU A 75 6.67 -10.12 9.59
C GLU A 75 5.22 -9.70 9.85
N ALA A 76 4.86 -8.46 9.51
CA ALA A 76 3.48 -8.00 9.70
C ALA A 76 2.48 -8.76 8.81
N LEU A 77 2.84 -9.09 7.57
CA LEU A 77 2.00 -9.92 6.69
C LEU A 77 1.84 -11.35 7.24
N ALA A 78 2.89 -11.93 7.81
CA ALA A 78 2.83 -13.22 8.48
C ALA A 78 1.95 -13.19 9.74
N GLU A 79 2.01 -12.11 10.53
CA GLU A 79 1.13 -11.90 11.68
C GLU A 79 -0.36 -11.76 11.25
N ILE A 80 -0.64 -11.04 10.15
CA ILE A 80 -1.99 -10.97 9.57
C ILE A 80 -2.44 -12.38 9.17
N ARG A 81 -1.64 -13.09 8.36
CA ARG A 81 -1.93 -14.46 7.91
C ARG A 81 -2.25 -15.39 9.09
N ALA A 82 -1.43 -15.37 10.14
CA ALA A 82 -1.60 -16.24 11.31
C ALA A 82 -2.89 -15.96 12.10
N THR A 83 -3.46 -14.76 11.97
CA THR A 83 -4.73 -14.38 12.61
C THR A 83 -5.94 -14.88 11.81
N LEU A 84 -5.80 -15.05 10.48
CA LEU A 84 -6.89 -15.47 9.61
C LEU A 84 -7.27 -16.94 9.88
N LYS A 85 -8.36 -17.14 10.62
CA LYS A 85 -8.93 -18.46 10.88
C LYS A 85 -9.95 -18.80 9.80
N PRO A 86 -9.91 -20.00 9.19
CA PRO A 86 -10.92 -20.43 8.22
C PRO A 86 -12.34 -20.30 8.78
N THR A 87 -13.26 -19.81 7.94
CA THR A 87 -14.68 -19.65 8.24
C THR A 87 -15.50 -20.36 7.17
N ALA A 88 -16.64 -20.95 7.57
CA ALA A 88 -17.55 -21.60 6.62
C ALA A 88 -18.29 -20.57 5.74
N ASP A 89 -18.55 -19.36 6.27
CA ASP A 89 -19.44 -18.37 5.66
C ASP A 89 -18.69 -17.10 5.24
N GLY A 90 -17.87 -17.20 4.18
CA GLY A 90 -17.17 -16.05 3.58
C GLY A 90 -15.75 -15.83 4.12
N PRO A 91 -15.15 -14.64 3.86
CA PRO A 91 -13.78 -14.38 4.29
C PRO A 91 -13.69 -14.25 5.82
N ALA A 92 -12.61 -14.80 6.38
CA ALA A 92 -12.26 -14.61 7.77
C ALA A 92 -12.13 -13.11 8.10
N THR A 93 -12.59 -12.69 9.27
CA THR A 93 -12.31 -11.35 9.81
C THR A 93 -11.33 -11.47 10.96
N LEU A 94 -10.44 -10.48 11.12
CA LEU A 94 -9.34 -10.54 12.08
C LEU A 94 -9.81 -10.63 13.54
N LEU A 95 -11.01 -10.10 13.82
CA LEU A 95 -11.61 -10.07 15.15
C LEU A 95 -12.95 -10.81 15.22
N GLY A 96 -13.27 -11.66 14.23
CA GLY A 96 -14.53 -12.40 14.15
C GLY A 96 -15.74 -11.57 13.69
N THR A 97 -15.60 -10.26 13.59
CA THR A 97 -16.53 -9.35 12.90
C THR A 97 -15.75 -8.32 12.09
N PHE A 98 -16.35 -7.81 11.01
CA PHE A 98 -15.73 -6.80 10.17
C PHE A 98 -15.51 -5.52 10.96
N SER A 99 -14.27 -5.03 10.93
CA SER A 99 -13.84 -3.95 11.81
C SER A 99 -12.75 -3.09 11.19
N TYR A 100 -12.34 -2.06 11.92
CA TYR A 100 -11.18 -1.24 11.59
C TYR A 100 -9.88 -2.06 11.42
N ALA A 101 -9.76 -3.20 12.10
CA ALA A 101 -8.62 -4.09 11.94
C ALA A 101 -8.51 -4.60 10.50
N ASP A 102 -9.62 -5.06 9.93
CA ASP A 102 -9.67 -5.60 8.57
C ASP A 102 -9.36 -4.50 7.55
N ILE A 103 -9.95 -3.31 7.71
CA ILE A 103 -9.72 -2.15 6.83
C ILE A 103 -8.23 -1.77 6.80
N THR A 104 -7.60 -1.61 7.96
CA THR A 104 -6.19 -1.17 8.02
C THR A 104 -5.22 -2.27 7.59
N ALA A 105 -5.50 -3.53 7.89
CA ALA A 105 -4.72 -4.66 7.40
C ALA A 105 -4.82 -4.77 5.87
N SER A 106 -6.01 -4.58 5.28
CA SER A 106 -6.18 -4.54 3.83
C SER A 106 -5.40 -3.41 3.16
N GLN A 107 -5.21 -2.27 3.83
CA GLN A 107 -4.38 -1.17 3.29
C GLN A 107 -2.92 -1.56 3.13
N VAL A 108 -2.39 -2.45 3.99
CA VAL A 108 -1.01 -2.95 3.88
C VAL A 108 -0.78 -3.64 2.53
N ILE A 109 -1.79 -4.35 2.02
CA ILE A 109 -1.72 -5.09 0.76
C ILE A 109 -1.41 -4.18 -0.44
N GLN A 110 -1.78 -2.90 -0.37
CA GLN A 110 -1.46 -1.93 -1.44
C GLN A 110 0.05 -1.68 -1.60
N PHE A 111 0.88 -2.07 -0.64
CA PHE A 111 2.34 -1.96 -0.70
C PHE A 111 3.05 -3.22 -1.19
N ILE A 112 2.30 -4.27 -1.55
CA ILE A 112 2.86 -5.48 -2.18
C ILE A 112 2.15 -5.83 -3.49
N ALA A 113 0.84 -5.62 -3.55
CA ALA A 113 -0.02 -5.89 -4.69
C ALA A 113 -1.07 -4.75 -4.84
N PRO A 114 -0.64 -3.54 -5.21
CA PRO A 114 -1.54 -2.41 -5.42
C PRO A 114 -2.58 -2.72 -6.49
N LYS A 115 -3.85 -2.40 -6.20
CA LYS A 115 -4.98 -2.62 -7.11
C LYS A 115 -5.92 -1.43 -7.11
N ASN A 116 -6.45 -1.11 -8.28
CA ASN A 116 -7.56 -0.18 -8.39
C ASN A 116 -8.86 -0.84 -7.90
N ARG A 117 -9.60 -0.16 -7.03
CA ARG A 117 -10.87 -0.65 -6.48
C ARG A 117 -11.90 0.48 -6.42
N GLY A 118 -13.08 0.25 -6.99
CA GLY A 118 -14.17 1.23 -7.03
C GLY A 118 -13.75 2.59 -7.63
N ALA A 119 -13.99 3.66 -6.88
CA ALA A 119 -13.61 5.02 -7.25
C ALA A 119 -12.13 5.34 -7.00
N PHE A 120 -11.40 4.50 -6.26
CA PHE A 120 -9.99 4.71 -5.98
C PHE A 120 -9.13 4.31 -7.18
N ARG A 121 -8.44 5.29 -7.77
CA ARG A 121 -7.61 5.13 -8.98
C ARG A 121 -6.17 5.54 -8.70
N ILE A 122 -5.31 4.55 -8.60
CA ILE A 122 -3.85 4.63 -8.65
C ILE A 122 -3.41 4.54 -10.12
N GLY A 123 -2.49 5.41 -10.53
CA GLY A 123 -1.90 5.34 -11.86
C GLY A 123 -0.96 4.13 -12.02
N ALA A 124 -0.71 3.73 -13.26
CA ALA A 124 0.04 2.52 -13.58
C ALA A 124 1.48 2.58 -13.07
N ALA A 125 2.13 3.75 -13.16
CA ALA A 125 3.49 3.92 -12.68
C ALA A 125 3.57 3.84 -11.15
N SER A 126 2.61 4.45 -10.46
CA SER A 126 2.47 4.38 -9.02
C SER A 126 2.24 2.92 -8.56
N MET A 127 1.37 2.16 -9.24
CA MET A 127 1.19 0.74 -8.93
C MET A 127 2.51 -0.03 -9.12
N ARG A 128 3.21 0.17 -10.23
CA ARG A 128 4.50 -0.49 -10.51
C ARG A 128 5.55 -0.23 -9.43
N VAL A 129 5.68 0.99 -8.92
CA VAL A 129 6.68 1.29 -7.88
C VAL A 129 6.32 0.71 -6.51
N TYR A 130 5.04 0.54 -6.21
CA TYR A 130 4.59 -0.07 -4.95
C TYR A 130 4.46 -1.60 -5.02
N GLN A 131 4.45 -2.19 -6.22
CA GLN A 131 4.50 -3.63 -6.41
C GLN A 131 5.74 -4.24 -5.75
N ASN A 132 5.56 -5.37 -5.08
CA ASN A 132 6.62 -6.20 -4.53
C ASN A 132 6.33 -7.67 -4.87
N ASP A 133 6.86 -8.15 -5.99
CA ASP A 133 6.55 -9.48 -6.51
C ASP A 133 6.96 -10.61 -5.55
N GLU A 134 8.10 -10.47 -4.86
CA GLU A 134 8.58 -11.45 -3.88
C GLU A 134 7.56 -11.62 -2.74
N LEU A 135 7.10 -10.52 -2.14
CA LEU A 135 6.10 -10.59 -1.07
C LEU A 135 4.70 -10.91 -1.61
N ALA A 136 4.37 -10.52 -2.83
CA ALA A 136 3.09 -10.84 -3.43
C ALA A 136 2.96 -12.35 -3.69
N GLU A 137 4.01 -12.98 -4.21
CA GLU A 137 4.09 -14.43 -4.38
C GLU A 137 4.05 -15.13 -3.02
N GLU A 138 4.86 -14.67 -2.05
CA GLU A 138 4.91 -15.24 -0.71
C GLU A 138 3.56 -15.16 0.01
N PHE A 139 2.77 -14.09 -0.18
CA PHE A 139 1.52 -13.78 0.54
C PHE A 139 0.25 -13.75 -0.34
N THR A 140 0.19 -14.61 -1.36
CA THR A 140 -0.97 -14.70 -2.28
C THR A 140 -2.30 -14.95 -1.55
N ASP A 141 -2.32 -15.84 -0.56
CA ASP A 141 -3.49 -16.13 0.28
C ASP A 141 -4.01 -14.90 1.05
N VAL A 142 -3.13 -14.03 1.56
CA VAL A 142 -3.51 -12.79 2.24
C VAL A 142 -4.04 -11.75 1.24
N ILE A 143 -3.50 -11.74 0.02
CA ILE A 143 -4.03 -10.91 -1.08
C ILE A 143 -5.45 -11.37 -1.44
N ASP A 144 -5.66 -12.67 -1.59
CA ASP A 144 -6.97 -13.25 -1.90
C ASP A 144 -7.98 -12.97 -0.79
N TRP A 145 -7.57 -13.09 0.48
CA TRP A 145 -8.38 -12.67 1.63
C TRP A 145 -8.83 -11.20 1.50
N CYS A 146 -7.91 -10.30 1.16
CA CYS A 146 -8.20 -8.88 1.00
C CYS A 146 -9.14 -8.59 -0.18
N ASP A 147 -9.07 -9.37 -1.27
CA ASP A 147 -10.01 -9.30 -2.38
C ASP A 147 -11.41 -9.77 -1.96
N GLN A 148 -11.51 -10.92 -1.29
CA GLN A 148 -12.79 -11.47 -0.79
C GLN A 148 -13.47 -10.53 0.22
N LEU A 149 -12.69 -9.94 1.14
CA LEU A 149 -13.18 -8.96 2.10
C LEU A 149 -13.81 -7.76 1.39
N TYR A 150 -13.15 -7.24 0.35
CA TYR A 150 -13.70 -6.12 -0.39
C TYR A 150 -14.99 -6.47 -1.13
N GLU A 151 -15.04 -7.60 -1.82
CA GLU A 151 -16.28 -8.03 -2.49
C GLU A 151 -17.43 -8.23 -1.50
N ARG A 152 -17.15 -8.78 -0.31
CA ARG A 152 -18.18 -9.00 0.71
C ARG A 152 -18.76 -7.71 1.30
N TYR A 153 -17.93 -6.67 1.46
CA TYR A 153 -18.29 -5.47 2.23
C TYR A 153 -18.38 -4.17 1.41
N ARG A 154 -18.03 -4.15 0.11
CA ARG A 154 -17.99 -2.91 -0.71
C ARG A 154 -19.33 -2.20 -0.89
N ASP A 155 -20.43 -2.94 -0.88
CA ASP A 155 -21.77 -2.39 -1.16
C ASP A 155 -22.57 -2.09 0.13
N GLY A 156 -21.90 -2.08 1.29
CA GLY A 156 -22.51 -1.76 2.58
C GLY A 156 -23.46 -2.83 3.14
N ALA A 157 -23.62 -3.96 2.47
CA ALA A 157 -24.46 -5.06 2.92
C ALA A 157 -23.62 -6.09 3.69
N ALA A 158 -23.68 -6.05 5.01
CA ALA A 158 -23.38 -7.20 5.87
C ALA A 158 -24.54 -7.40 6.84
#